data_AF-A0A218WM78-F1
#
_entry.id   AF-A0A218WM78-F1
#
_cell.length_a   1.000
_cell.length_b   1.000
_cell.length_c   1.000
_cell.angle_alpha   90.00
_cell.angle_beta   90.00
_cell.angle_gamma   90.00
#
_symmetry.space_group_name_H-M   'P 1'
#
loop_
_entity.id
_entity.type
_entity.pdbx_description
1 polymer ?
#
loop_
_entity_poly.entity_id
_entity_poly.type
_entity_poly.pdbx_seq_one_letter_code
_entity_poly.pdbx_strand_id
1 'polypeptide(L)'
;MEKGKKRLAVLVGCNYPNTQYELHGCINDVLAMREVLVKRFGFDPQNVELLMDAPGSPVLPTGTNVKAALDRMVDRAEAGDVLFFHYSGHGTRIPRPRHKLPLWQDEAIVPCDFNLITDMDFRHMVNRLPKGSSFTILSDSCHSGGLIDKEKEQIGPYTALCDGGASLSHAPRTIPFNSLLHHLSSLTKINTSDIGTHLLECFGSEASLRFRRTLEELDAPIDLPVKPDEGILLSGCQAEETSADMSPSAAAAGGAGKAYGAFSNAVQIVLRENAGRRLSNREVVAAARAVLRAQGFAQHPCLYCSDENADAPFLWRPEPAEE
;
A
#
# COMPACT_ATOMS: atom_id res chain seq x y z
N MET A 1 -27.68 -14.30 5.14
CA MET A 1 -26.60 -13.28 5.16
C MET A 1 -27.26 -11.94 5.43
N GLU A 2 -26.96 -11.30 6.56
CA GLU A 2 -27.40 -9.93 6.80
C GLU A 2 -26.71 -9.01 5.78
N LYS A 3 -27.49 -8.18 5.07
CA LYS A 3 -26.99 -7.15 4.15
C LYS A 3 -26.12 -6.14 4.93
N GLY A 4 -25.01 -5.68 4.36
CA GLY A 4 -24.10 -4.68 4.98
C GLY A 4 -23.19 -5.19 6.11
N LYS A 5 -22.74 -6.46 6.05
CA LYS A 5 -21.88 -7.07 7.08
C LYS A 5 -20.73 -7.92 6.49
N LYS A 6 -20.24 -7.59 5.31
CA LYS A 6 -19.11 -8.32 4.69
C LYS A 6 -17.77 -7.76 5.15
N ARG A 7 -16.76 -8.62 5.06
CA ARG A 7 -15.36 -8.29 5.25
C ARG A 7 -14.63 -8.74 4.00
N LEU A 8 -14.15 -7.79 3.20
CA LEU A 8 -13.56 -8.04 1.90
C LEU A 8 -12.10 -7.61 1.93
N ALA A 9 -11.20 -8.43 1.38
CA ALA A 9 -9.80 -8.06 1.31
C ALA A 9 -9.15 -8.44 -0.01
N VAL A 10 -8.19 -7.61 -0.42
CA VAL A 10 -7.26 -7.88 -1.53
C VAL A 10 -5.85 -7.76 -0.97
N LEU A 11 -5.05 -8.82 -1.08
CA LEU A 11 -3.65 -8.82 -0.61
C LEU A 11 -2.72 -9.09 -1.80
N VAL A 12 -1.74 -8.22 -1.97
CA VAL A 12 -0.84 -8.19 -3.13
C VAL A 12 0.60 -8.24 -2.66
N GLY A 13 1.31 -9.31 -3.01
CA GLY A 13 2.72 -9.50 -2.69
C GLY A 13 3.55 -9.63 -3.96
N CYS A 14 4.45 -8.69 -4.21
CA CYS A 14 5.35 -8.70 -5.36
C CYS A 14 6.80 -8.90 -4.91
N ASN A 15 7.40 -10.03 -5.29
CA ASN A 15 8.81 -10.35 -5.08
C ASN A 15 9.68 -10.07 -6.32
N TYR A 16 9.10 -9.81 -7.49
CA TYR A 16 9.79 -9.52 -8.76
C TYR A 16 10.88 -10.56 -9.11
N PRO A 17 10.57 -11.87 -9.08
CA PRO A 17 11.58 -12.90 -9.18
C PRO A 17 12.32 -12.85 -10.51
N ASN A 18 13.63 -13.14 -10.49
CA ASN A 18 14.51 -13.08 -11.68
C ASN A 18 14.64 -11.67 -12.31
N THR A 19 14.45 -10.61 -11.51
CA THR A 19 14.70 -9.23 -11.94
C THR A 19 15.79 -8.60 -11.06
N GLN A 20 16.35 -7.47 -11.49
CA GLN A 20 17.27 -6.69 -10.65
C GLN A 20 16.59 -6.00 -9.45
N TYR A 21 15.27 -6.12 -9.32
CA TYR A 21 14.44 -5.55 -8.26
C TYR A 21 13.84 -6.65 -7.37
N GLU A 22 14.52 -7.80 -7.28
CA GLU A 22 14.03 -8.96 -6.54
C GLU A 22 13.95 -8.66 -5.03
N LEU A 23 12.80 -8.98 -4.43
CA LEU A 23 12.49 -8.94 -3.01
C LEU A 23 12.11 -10.35 -2.53
N HIS A 24 12.20 -10.60 -1.22
CA HIS A 24 11.98 -11.94 -0.68
C HIS A 24 10.86 -11.99 0.37
N GLY A 25 10.52 -10.86 1.01
CA GLY A 25 9.55 -10.81 2.09
C GLY A 25 8.09 -10.59 1.67
N CYS A 26 7.83 -10.04 0.49
CA CYS A 26 6.49 -9.52 0.15
C CYS A 26 5.40 -10.59 0.13
N ILE A 27 5.70 -11.75 -0.44
CA ILE A 27 4.78 -12.90 -0.45
C ILE A 27 4.53 -13.41 0.98
N ASN A 28 5.57 -13.47 1.82
CA ASN A 28 5.40 -13.92 3.21
C ASN A 28 4.51 -12.95 4.00
N ASP A 29 4.64 -11.65 3.75
CA ASP A 29 3.85 -10.61 4.42
C ASP A 29 2.35 -10.79 4.16
N VAL A 30 1.94 -10.98 2.91
CA VAL A 30 0.52 -11.12 2.55
C VAL A 30 -0.07 -12.46 3.00
N LEU A 31 0.71 -13.53 2.99
CA LEU A 31 0.28 -14.83 3.52
C LEU A 31 0.05 -14.75 5.04
N ALA A 32 0.97 -14.13 5.77
CA ALA A 32 0.82 -13.94 7.21
C ALA A 32 -0.34 -12.99 7.55
N MET A 33 -0.54 -11.92 6.77
CA MET A 33 -1.68 -11.02 6.94
C MET A 33 -3.01 -11.74 6.67
N ARG A 34 -3.10 -12.60 5.64
CA ARG A 34 -4.30 -13.41 5.39
C ARG A 34 -4.69 -14.24 6.61
N GLU A 35 -3.72 -14.89 7.25
CA GLU A 35 -3.96 -15.67 8.46
C GLU A 35 -4.51 -14.81 9.60
N VAL A 36 -3.99 -13.60 9.78
CA VAL A 36 -4.48 -12.64 10.78
C VAL A 36 -5.92 -12.20 10.48
N LEU A 37 -6.22 -11.84 9.23
CA LEU A 37 -7.56 -11.41 8.81
C LEU A 37 -8.61 -12.50 9.07
N VAL A 38 -8.31 -13.75 8.71
CA VAL A 38 -9.22 -14.87 8.89
C VAL A 38 -9.36 -15.22 10.38
N LYS A 39 -8.26 -15.45 11.09
CA LYS A 39 -8.29 -15.97 12.46
C LYS A 39 -8.72 -14.95 13.49
N ARG A 40 -8.33 -13.69 13.33
CA ARG A 40 -8.58 -12.64 14.33
C ARG A 40 -9.78 -11.77 13.98
N PHE A 41 -9.89 -11.35 12.73
CA PHE A 41 -10.92 -10.39 12.31
C PHE A 41 -12.15 -11.05 11.68
N GLY A 42 -12.13 -12.37 11.49
CA GLY A 42 -13.27 -13.13 10.97
C GLY A 42 -13.59 -12.84 9.51
N PHE A 43 -12.57 -12.52 8.70
CA PHE A 43 -12.74 -12.46 7.25
C PHE A 43 -13.04 -13.87 6.73
N ASP A 44 -14.07 -14.00 5.91
CA ASP A 44 -14.31 -15.25 5.18
C ASP A 44 -13.14 -15.47 4.20
N PRO A 45 -12.45 -16.63 4.24
CA PRO A 45 -11.37 -16.94 3.30
C PRO A 45 -11.74 -16.78 1.82
N GLN A 46 -13.02 -16.93 1.45
CA GLN A 46 -13.52 -16.73 0.08
C GLN A 46 -13.62 -15.24 -0.31
N ASN A 47 -13.62 -14.34 0.68
CA ASN A 47 -13.64 -12.90 0.49
C ASN A 47 -12.24 -12.26 0.61
N VAL A 48 -11.19 -13.07 0.75
CA VAL A 48 -9.79 -12.62 0.76
C VAL A 48 -9.11 -13.06 -0.53
N GLU A 49 -8.98 -12.14 -1.47
CA GLU A 49 -8.30 -12.38 -2.74
C GLU A 49 -6.78 -12.20 -2.58
N LEU A 50 -5.99 -13.12 -3.13
CA LEU A 50 -4.52 -13.11 -3.09
C LEU A 50 -3.95 -12.97 -4.50
N LEU A 51 -3.04 -12.01 -4.70
CA LEU A 51 -2.25 -11.86 -5.93
C LEU A 51 -0.77 -11.91 -5.55
N MET A 52 -0.04 -12.86 -6.14
CA MET A 52 1.37 -13.11 -5.81
C MET A 52 2.13 -13.53 -7.07
N ASP A 53 3.38 -13.13 -7.18
CA ASP A 53 4.27 -13.53 -8.29
C ASP A 53 5.15 -14.75 -7.94
N ALA A 54 4.70 -15.57 -6.98
CA ALA A 54 5.29 -16.87 -6.70
C ALA A 54 5.04 -17.83 -7.87
N PRO A 55 6.00 -18.73 -8.21
CA PRO A 55 5.77 -19.80 -9.17
C PRO A 55 4.50 -20.60 -8.83
N GLY A 56 3.60 -20.74 -9.81
CA GLY A 56 2.33 -21.47 -9.65
C GLY A 56 1.20 -20.68 -8.99
N SER A 57 1.38 -19.38 -8.71
CA SER A 57 0.30 -18.52 -8.22
C SER A 57 -0.84 -18.44 -9.24
N PRO A 58 -2.11 -18.52 -8.82
CA PRO A 58 -3.25 -18.55 -9.73
C PRO A 58 -3.49 -17.21 -10.44
N VAL A 59 -3.13 -16.10 -9.78
CA VAL A 59 -3.29 -14.74 -10.29
C VAL A 59 -2.00 -13.96 -10.00
N LEU A 60 -1.36 -13.49 -11.07
CA LEU A 60 -0.18 -12.64 -10.97
C LEU A 60 -0.56 -11.20 -10.60
N PRO A 61 0.24 -10.49 -9.79
CA PRO A 61 -0.01 -9.11 -9.38
C PRO A 61 0.44 -8.14 -10.47
N THR A 62 -0.10 -8.29 -11.68
CA THR A 62 0.03 -7.29 -12.78
C THR A 62 -0.83 -6.07 -12.48
N GLY A 63 -0.51 -4.91 -13.04
CA GLY A 63 -1.31 -3.69 -12.81
C GLY A 63 -2.79 -3.84 -13.17
N THR A 64 -3.08 -4.59 -14.24
CA THR A 64 -4.46 -4.94 -14.63
C THR A 64 -5.16 -5.78 -13.57
N ASN A 65 -4.56 -6.90 -13.16
CA ASN A 65 -5.16 -7.79 -12.17
C ASN A 65 -5.37 -7.13 -10.81
N VAL A 66 -4.42 -6.31 -10.34
CA VAL A 66 -4.54 -5.58 -9.07
C VAL A 66 -5.71 -4.60 -9.12
N LYS A 67 -5.81 -3.78 -10.19
CA LYS A 67 -6.94 -2.86 -10.36
C LYS A 67 -8.27 -3.61 -10.46
N ALA A 68 -8.32 -4.69 -11.24
CA ALA A 68 -9.53 -5.50 -11.38
C ALA A 68 -9.97 -6.15 -10.06
N ALA A 69 -9.03 -6.58 -9.20
CA ALA A 69 -9.33 -7.12 -7.88
C ALA A 69 -9.89 -6.05 -6.94
N LEU A 70 -9.29 -4.86 -6.94
CA LEU A 70 -9.79 -3.72 -6.18
C LEU A 70 -11.17 -3.26 -6.67
N ASP A 71 -11.38 -3.16 -7.98
CA ASP A 71 -12.68 -2.83 -8.57
C ASP A 71 -13.76 -3.84 -8.15
N ARG A 72 -13.47 -5.15 -8.24
CA ARG A 72 -14.38 -6.20 -7.74
C ARG A 72 -14.69 -6.04 -6.26
N MET A 73 -13.70 -5.70 -5.44
CA MET A 73 -13.89 -5.50 -4.00
C MET A 73 -14.80 -4.30 -3.71
N VAL A 74 -14.58 -3.18 -4.40
CA VAL A 74 -15.36 -1.94 -4.26
C VAL A 74 -16.79 -2.13 -4.80
N ASP A 75 -16.98 -2.78 -5.95
CA ASP A 75 -18.30 -3.00 -6.55
C ASP A 75 -19.18 -3.95 -5.72
N ARG A 76 -18.55 -4.82 -4.94
CA ARG A 76 -19.24 -5.73 -4.01
C ARG A 76 -19.54 -5.07 -2.67
N ALA A 77 -19.01 -3.89 -2.38
CA ALA A 77 -19.17 -3.24 -1.09
C ALA A 77 -20.59 -2.72 -0.85
N GLU A 78 -21.08 -2.88 0.37
CA GLU A 78 -22.30 -2.29 0.89
C GLU A 78 -21.98 -1.40 2.11
N ALA A 79 -22.89 -0.50 2.48
CA ALA A 79 -22.75 0.28 3.70
C ALA A 79 -22.57 -0.66 4.92
N GLY A 80 -21.62 -0.34 5.80
CA GLY A 80 -21.27 -1.15 6.97
C GLY A 80 -20.24 -2.26 6.72
N ASP A 81 -19.83 -2.49 5.46
CA ASP A 81 -18.77 -3.44 5.13
C ASP A 81 -17.38 -2.91 5.54
N VAL A 82 -16.47 -3.84 5.83
CA VAL A 82 -15.06 -3.54 6.13
C VAL A 82 -14.20 -4.06 4.98
N LEU A 83 -13.53 -3.16 4.28
CA LEU A 83 -12.64 -3.44 3.17
C LEU A 83 -11.19 -3.26 3.61
N PHE A 84 -10.32 -4.15 3.14
CA PHE A 84 -8.91 -4.10 3.44
C PHE A 84 -8.05 -4.36 2.20
N PHE A 85 -7.10 -3.49 1.95
CA PHE A 85 -6.09 -3.68 0.90
C PHE A 85 -4.71 -3.73 1.55
N HIS A 86 -3.96 -4.80 1.33
CA HIS A 86 -2.56 -4.90 1.75
C HIS A 86 -1.68 -5.02 0.51
N TYR A 87 -0.79 -4.06 0.33
CA TYR A 87 0.25 -4.10 -0.68
C TYR A 87 1.62 -4.27 -0.02
N SER A 88 2.38 -5.25 -0.49
CA SER A 88 3.76 -5.49 -0.10
C SER A 88 4.60 -5.62 -1.38
N GLY A 89 5.51 -4.69 -1.61
CA GLY A 89 6.26 -4.60 -2.86
C GLY A 89 6.99 -3.27 -3.02
N HIS A 90 7.43 -2.97 -4.25
CA HIS A 90 8.06 -1.71 -4.58
C HIS A 90 7.06 -0.58 -4.75
N GLY A 91 7.45 0.62 -4.34
CA GLY A 91 6.84 1.88 -4.76
C GLY A 91 7.82 2.77 -5.53
N THR A 92 7.31 3.83 -6.14
CA THR A 92 8.10 4.78 -6.91
C THR A 92 7.49 6.18 -6.86
N ARG A 93 8.27 7.17 -7.28
CA ARG A 93 7.87 8.57 -7.42
C ARG A 93 7.96 8.99 -8.88
N ILE A 94 6.86 9.45 -9.44
CA ILE A 94 6.76 9.94 -10.82
C ILE A 94 6.84 11.48 -10.77
N PRO A 95 7.84 12.10 -11.40
CA PRO A 95 7.91 13.56 -11.46
C PRO A 95 6.68 14.17 -12.15
N ARG A 96 6.00 15.13 -11.49
CA ARG A 96 5.02 16.00 -12.17
C ARG A 96 5.67 17.31 -12.57
N PRO A 97 5.80 17.63 -13.86
CA PRO A 97 6.13 18.97 -14.29
C PRO A 97 4.92 19.89 -14.05
N ARG A 98 5.00 20.78 -13.06
CA ARG A 98 4.06 21.91 -12.91
C ARG A 98 4.78 23.23 -13.16
N HIS A 99 4.10 24.14 -13.84
CA HIS A 99 4.68 25.38 -14.35
C HIS A 99 5.11 26.41 -13.27
N LYS A 100 4.69 26.29 -11.99
CA LYS A 100 4.85 27.40 -10.99
C LYS A 100 5.04 27.05 -9.51
N LEU A 101 5.17 25.77 -9.10
CA LEU A 101 5.30 25.36 -7.69
C LEU A 101 6.38 24.28 -7.56
N PRO A 102 6.94 24.02 -6.35
CA PRO A 102 7.97 22.99 -6.16
C PRO A 102 7.51 21.65 -6.77
N LEU A 103 8.47 20.90 -7.35
CA LEU A 103 8.23 19.62 -8.04
C LEU A 103 7.32 18.73 -7.20
N TRP A 104 6.04 18.68 -7.55
CA TRP A 104 5.14 17.69 -7.00
C TRP A 104 5.51 16.34 -7.62
N GLN A 105 5.52 15.28 -6.83
CA GLN A 105 5.79 13.94 -7.30
C GLN A 105 4.59 13.07 -6.98
N ASP A 106 4.16 12.28 -7.98
CA ASP A 106 3.10 11.30 -7.79
C ASP A 106 3.69 10.04 -7.23
N GLU A 107 3.01 9.47 -6.24
CA GLU A 107 3.39 8.21 -5.65
C GLU A 107 2.61 7.08 -6.34
N ALA A 108 3.31 5.98 -6.61
CA ALA A 108 2.73 4.83 -7.29
C ALA A 108 3.29 3.54 -6.71
N ILE A 109 2.42 2.54 -6.61
CA ILE A 109 2.87 1.16 -6.40
C ILE A 109 3.32 0.58 -7.74
N VAL A 110 4.25 -0.37 -7.69
CA VAL A 110 4.83 -1.01 -8.88
C VAL A 110 4.42 -2.49 -8.94
N PRO A 111 3.35 -2.85 -9.66
CA PRO A 111 2.98 -4.25 -9.92
C PRO A 111 4.09 -5.05 -10.62
N CYS A 112 4.02 -6.38 -10.65
CA CYS A 112 5.11 -7.24 -11.13
C CYS A 112 5.43 -7.07 -12.63
N ASP A 113 4.52 -6.49 -13.40
CA ASP A 113 4.68 -6.15 -14.83
C ASP A 113 5.07 -4.69 -15.06
N PHE A 114 5.37 -3.93 -13.99
CA PHE A 114 5.72 -2.51 -14.02
C PHE A 114 4.60 -1.59 -14.55
N ASN A 115 3.37 -2.08 -14.68
CA ASN A 115 2.20 -1.27 -15.00
C ASN A 115 1.77 -0.48 -13.75
N LEU A 116 2.30 0.73 -13.60
CA LEU A 116 2.15 1.56 -12.40
C LEU A 116 0.68 1.83 -12.05
N ILE A 117 0.37 1.80 -10.76
CA ILE A 117 -0.93 2.22 -10.20
C ILE A 117 -0.67 3.42 -9.29
N THR A 118 -1.28 4.56 -9.58
CA THR A 118 -1.00 5.83 -8.89
C THR A 118 -2.10 6.20 -7.89
N ASP A 119 -1.80 7.19 -7.05
CA ASP A 119 -2.75 7.94 -6.20
C ASP A 119 -4.13 8.17 -6.85
N MET A 120 -4.17 8.56 -8.13
CA MET A 120 -5.39 8.80 -8.87
C MET A 120 -6.27 7.57 -9.06
N ASP A 121 -5.67 6.40 -9.28
CA ASP A 121 -6.43 5.15 -9.39
C ASP A 121 -7.07 4.83 -8.04
N PHE A 122 -6.29 4.92 -6.95
CA PHE A 122 -6.79 4.71 -5.59
C PHE A 122 -7.91 5.66 -5.23
N ARG A 123 -7.74 6.95 -5.49
CA ARG A 123 -8.78 7.96 -5.27
C ARG A 123 -10.04 7.67 -6.08
N HIS A 124 -9.91 7.26 -7.33
CA HIS A 124 -11.07 6.90 -8.14
C HIS A 124 -11.84 5.71 -7.53
N MET A 125 -11.13 4.73 -6.97
CA MET A 125 -11.72 3.59 -6.28
C MET A 125 -12.38 4.00 -4.96
N VAL A 126 -11.71 4.80 -4.12
CA VAL A 126 -12.25 5.29 -2.83
C VAL A 126 -13.55 6.07 -3.02
N ASN A 127 -13.62 6.91 -4.07
CA ASN A 127 -14.82 7.71 -4.35
C ASN A 127 -16.07 6.90 -4.75
N ARG A 128 -15.92 5.62 -5.08
CA ARG A 128 -17.02 4.70 -5.40
C ARG A 128 -17.54 3.94 -4.18
N LEU A 129 -16.87 4.03 -3.03
CA LEU A 129 -17.27 3.32 -1.83
C LEU A 129 -18.64 3.79 -1.31
N PRO A 130 -19.50 2.86 -0.84
CA PRO A 130 -20.76 3.23 -0.22
C PRO A 130 -20.50 3.92 1.13
N LYS A 131 -21.29 4.95 1.43
CA LYS A 131 -21.20 5.66 2.71
C LYS A 131 -21.34 4.68 3.88
N GLY A 132 -20.47 4.84 4.87
CA GLY A 132 -20.47 4.00 6.07
C GLY A 132 -19.81 2.63 5.89
N SER A 133 -19.23 2.34 4.72
CA SER A 133 -18.19 1.30 4.61
C SER A 133 -16.85 1.85 5.08
N SER A 134 -15.99 1.00 5.62
CA SER A 134 -14.61 1.39 5.94
C SER A 134 -13.65 0.74 4.95
N PHE A 135 -12.62 1.48 4.53
CA PHE A 135 -11.58 0.96 3.67
C PHE A 135 -10.21 1.28 4.24
N THR A 136 -9.46 0.25 4.59
CA THR A 136 -8.11 0.38 5.15
C THR A 136 -7.07 -0.13 4.16
N ILE A 137 -6.10 0.72 3.83
CA ILE A 137 -4.93 0.39 3.01
C ILE A 137 -3.72 0.25 3.93
N LEU A 138 -3.09 -0.92 3.91
CA LEU A 138 -1.77 -1.16 4.49
C LEU A 138 -0.75 -1.24 3.35
N SER A 139 0.11 -0.24 3.21
CA SER A 139 1.12 -0.21 2.14
C SER A 139 2.52 -0.36 2.73
N ASP A 140 3.12 -1.53 2.55
CA ASP A 140 4.52 -1.80 2.93
C ASP A 140 5.46 -1.64 1.73
N SER A 141 5.54 -0.40 1.27
CA SER A 141 6.37 0.04 0.16
C SER A 141 6.95 1.43 0.44
N CYS A 142 8.09 1.75 -0.17
CA CYS A 142 8.58 3.12 -0.16
C CYS A 142 7.66 4.03 -0.98
N HIS A 143 7.55 5.31 -0.62
CA HIS A 143 6.76 6.29 -1.37
C HIS A 143 5.29 5.86 -1.53
N SER A 144 4.62 5.58 -0.42
CA SER A 144 3.18 5.28 -0.40
C SER A 144 2.35 6.24 0.44
N GLY A 145 2.95 7.31 0.98
CA GLY A 145 2.25 8.32 1.78
C GLY A 145 1.26 9.18 1.00
N GLY A 146 1.42 9.28 -0.33
CA GLY A 146 0.55 10.03 -1.23
C GLY A 146 -0.52 9.18 -1.92
N LEU A 147 -0.69 7.89 -1.58
CA LEU A 147 -1.69 7.04 -2.23
C LEU A 147 -3.14 7.45 -1.93
N ILE A 148 -3.37 8.17 -0.82
CA ILE A 148 -4.64 8.84 -0.51
C ILE A 148 -4.34 10.34 -0.38
N ASP A 149 -4.79 11.12 -1.35
CA ASP A 149 -4.53 12.57 -1.44
C ASP A 149 -5.54 13.35 -0.58
N LYS A 150 -5.05 14.31 0.23
CA LYS A 150 -5.78 15.24 1.12
C LYS A 150 -6.22 14.76 2.50
N GLU A 151 -5.86 13.55 2.93
CA GLU A 151 -6.11 13.14 4.31
C GLU A 151 -5.08 13.70 5.29
N LYS A 152 -5.55 14.04 6.50
CA LYS A 152 -4.69 14.58 7.56
C LYS A 152 -3.67 13.53 7.99
N GLU A 153 -2.40 13.92 8.05
CA GLU A 153 -1.36 13.10 8.66
C GLU A 153 -1.57 13.08 10.19
N GLN A 154 -2.10 11.98 10.70
CA GLN A 154 -2.41 11.80 12.12
C GLN A 154 -1.17 11.45 12.95
N ILE A 155 -0.23 10.77 12.30
CA ILE A 155 1.04 10.36 12.88
C ILE A 155 2.12 10.64 11.82
N GLY A 156 2.80 11.78 11.97
CA GLY A 156 3.92 12.21 11.13
C GLY A 156 5.27 12.23 11.85
N PRO A 157 6.35 12.80 11.26
CA PRO A 157 7.67 12.72 11.85
C PRO A 157 7.72 13.44 13.19
N TYR A 158 8.21 12.74 14.22
CA TYR A 158 8.91 13.41 15.30
C TYR A 158 10.30 13.78 14.77
N THR A 159 10.67 15.06 14.83
CA THR A 159 12.07 15.49 14.72
C THR A 159 12.85 14.95 15.91
N ALA A 160 13.22 13.68 15.86
CA ALA A 160 14.21 13.09 16.76
C ALA A 160 15.43 12.75 15.91
N LEU A 161 16.54 13.40 16.23
CA LEU A 161 17.87 13.11 15.67
C LEU A 161 18.12 11.60 15.78
N CYS A 162 18.32 10.95 14.64
CA CYS A 162 18.63 9.53 14.59
C CYS A 162 20.03 9.31 15.20
N ASP A 163 20.08 8.60 16.32
CA ASP A 163 21.33 8.12 16.91
C ASP A 163 21.72 6.80 16.22
N GLY A 164 23.01 6.64 15.92
CA GLY A 164 23.53 5.62 14.99
C GLY A 164 23.16 4.19 15.36
N GLY A 165 22.24 3.59 14.60
CA GLY A 165 21.90 2.17 14.65
C GLY A 165 22.75 1.33 13.68
N ALA A 166 23.02 0.08 14.05
CA ALA A 166 23.82 -0.86 13.28
C ALA A 166 23.22 -1.14 11.87
N SER A 167 24.09 -1.20 10.87
CA SER A 167 23.72 -1.49 9.47
C SER A 167 23.25 -2.94 9.33
N LEU A 168 21.93 -3.14 9.32
CA LEU A 168 21.30 -4.38 8.90
C LEU A 168 21.29 -4.44 7.37
N SER A 169 21.68 -5.57 6.78
CA SER A 169 21.56 -5.79 5.34
C SER A 169 20.07 -5.88 4.97
N HIS A 170 19.53 -4.83 4.33
CA HIS A 170 18.14 -4.76 3.88
C HIS A 170 18.05 -4.25 2.44
N ALA A 171 17.11 -4.77 1.66
CA ALA A 171 16.82 -4.26 0.32
C ALA A 171 15.79 -3.11 0.42
N PRO A 172 16.03 -1.96 -0.21
CA PRO A 172 15.06 -0.87 -0.20
C PRO A 172 13.84 -1.23 -1.07
N ARG A 173 12.63 -1.03 -0.55
CA ARG A 173 11.38 -1.30 -1.29
C ARG A 173 10.98 -0.14 -2.22
N THR A 174 11.95 0.39 -2.96
CA THR A 174 11.79 1.49 -3.93
C THR A 174 12.41 1.12 -5.27
N ILE A 175 11.76 1.45 -6.38
CA ILE A 175 12.38 1.45 -7.70
C ILE A 175 12.55 2.91 -8.15
N PRO A 176 13.79 3.38 -8.40
CA PRO A 176 14.02 4.73 -8.87
C PRO A 176 13.32 4.98 -10.22
N PHE A 177 12.75 6.18 -10.37
CA PHE A 177 12.03 6.60 -11.59
C PHE A 177 12.83 6.36 -12.87
N ASN A 178 14.11 6.75 -12.90
CA ASN A 178 14.97 6.59 -14.07
C ASN A 178 15.16 5.11 -14.45
N SER A 179 15.17 4.22 -13.46
CA SER A 179 15.29 2.79 -13.68
C SER A 179 14.02 2.21 -14.32
N LEU A 180 12.84 2.66 -13.89
CA LEU A 180 11.55 2.32 -14.52
C LEU A 180 11.46 2.86 -15.94
N LEU A 181 11.82 4.14 -16.14
CA LEU A 181 11.80 4.77 -17.46
C LEU A 181 12.73 4.03 -18.42
N HIS A 182 13.94 3.67 -17.99
CA HIS A 182 14.87 2.89 -18.81
C HIS A 182 14.32 1.50 -19.14
N HIS A 183 13.73 0.80 -18.16
CA HIS A 183 13.10 -0.50 -18.39
C HIS A 183 11.98 -0.40 -19.44
N LEU A 184 11.02 0.52 -19.26
CA LEU A 184 9.89 0.71 -20.18
C LEU A 184 10.33 1.22 -21.57
N SER A 185 11.33 2.09 -21.64
CA SER A 185 11.93 2.53 -22.89
C SER A 185 12.60 1.37 -23.64
N SER A 186 13.26 0.44 -22.93
CA SER A 186 13.85 -0.74 -23.56
C SER A 186 12.81 -1.69 -24.17
N LEU A 187 11.61 -1.78 -23.57
CA LEU A 187 10.51 -2.61 -24.05
C LEU A 187 9.84 -2.00 -25.29
N THR A 188 9.52 -0.71 -25.23
CA THR A 188 8.79 0.00 -26.29
C THR A 188 9.68 0.47 -27.44
N LYS A 189 10.98 0.65 -27.20
CA LYS A 189 11.97 1.23 -28.13
C LYS A 189 11.63 2.67 -28.57
N ILE A 190 10.82 3.38 -27.80
CA ILE A 190 10.47 4.79 -28.04
C ILE A 190 11.53 5.68 -27.38
N ASN A 191 11.98 6.73 -28.08
CA ASN A 191 12.94 7.69 -27.54
C ASN A 191 12.21 8.90 -26.94
N THR A 192 11.69 8.75 -25.74
CA THR A 192 11.04 9.82 -24.97
C THR A 192 11.36 9.69 -23.49
N SER A 193 11.33 10.81 -22.76
CA SER A 193 11.42 10.83 -21.30
C SER A 193 10.05 10.77 -20.63
N ASP A 194 8.97 10.81 -21.42
CA ASP A 194 7.61 10.71 -20.91
C ASP A 194 7.26 9.25 -20.62
N ILE A 195 7.23 8.91 -19.32
CA ILE A 195 6.84 7.57 -18.87
C ILE A 195 5.40 7.22 -19.28
N GLY A 196 4.51 8.22 -19.40
CA GLY A 196 3.12 8.02 -19.79
C GLY A 196 2.99 7.42 -21.19
N THR A 197 3.75 7.96 -22.15
CA THR A 197 3.85 7.40 -23.51
C THR A 197 4.22 5.92 -23.49
N HIS A 198 5.21 5.52 -22.69
CA HIS A 198 5.62 4.12 -22.61
C HIS A 198 4.56 3.23 -21.96
N LEU A 199 3.94 3.69 -20.87
CA LEU A 199 2.89 2.93 -20.18
C LEU A 199 1.65 2.75 -21.06
N LEU A 200 1.27 3.77 -21.82
CA LEU A 200 0.17 3.68 -22.78
C LEU A 200 0.51 2.76 -23.96
N GLU A 201 1.75 2.77 -24.45
CA GLU A 201 2.19 1.85 -25.51
C GLU A 201 2.14 0.39 -25.02
N CYS A 202 2.62 0.11 -23.80
CA CYS A 202 2.63 -1.23 -23.24
C CYS A 202 1.24 -1.74 -22.84
N PHE A 203 0.41 -0.88 -22.24
CA PHE A 203 -0.79 -1.30 -21.51
C PHE A 203 -2.09 -0.68 -22.02
N GLY A 204 -2.05 0.34 -22.89
CA GLY A 204 -3.24 0.97 -23.47
C GLY A 204 -4.23 1.47 -22.42
N SER A 205 -5.49 1.01 -22.50
CA SER A 205 -6.54 1.33 -21.52
C SER A 205 -6.25 0.81 -20.12
N GLU A 206 -5.38 -0.20 -20.00
CA GLU A 206 -4.98 -0.81 -18.75
C GLU A 206 -3.88 -0.05 -18.03
N ALA A 207 -3.35 1.03 -18.60
CA ALA A 207 -2.48 1.95 -17.86
C ALA A 207 -3.27 2.73 -16.79
N SER A 208 -2.57 3.27 -15.78
CA SER A 208 -3.16 4.15 -14.77
C SER A 208 -3.98 5.29 -15.39
N LEU A 209 -5.07 5.68 -14.73
CA LEU A 209 -5.87 6.87 -15.05
C LEU A 209 -5.02 8.13 -15.21
N ARG A 210 -3.90 8.21 -14.48
CA ARG A 210 -2.95 9.32 -14.51
C ARG A 210 -2.34 9.57 -15.89
N PHE A 211 -2.16 8.52 -16.69
CA PHE A 211 -1.53 8.62 -18.02
C PHE A 211 -2.56 8.71 -19.15
N ARG A 212 -3.82 8.35 -18.88
CA ARG A 212 -4.90 8.40 -19.86
C ARG A 212 -5.56 9.77 -19.99
N ARG A 213 -5.30 10.68 -19.06
CA ARG A 213 -5.87 12.03 -19.02
C ARG A 213 -4.86 13.08 -19.49
N THR A 214 -5.34 14.16 -20.07
CA THR A 214 -4.48 15.30 -20.45
C THR A 214 -4.00 16.05 -19.19
N LEU A 215 -2.89 16.78 -19.29
CA LEU A 215 -2.40 17.63 -18.19
C LEU A 215 -3.45 18.65 -17.74
N GLU A 216 -4.28 19.15 -18.68
CA GLU A 216 -5.38 20.07 -18.41
C GLU A 216 -6.52 19.39 -17.64
N GLU A 217 -6.84 18.12 -17.91
CA GLU A 217 -7.82 17.33 -17.14
C GLU A 217 -7.30 16.92 -15.75
N LEU A 218 -5.98 16.85 -15.58
CA LEU A 218 -5.32 16.57 -14.29
C LEU A 218 -5.25 17.82 -13.40
N ASP A 219 -5.06 18.99 -13.99
CA ASP A 219 -5.05 20.28 -13.31
C ASP A 219 -6.46 20.90 -13.18
N ALA A 220 -7.45 20.40 -13.93
CA ALA A 220 -8.84 20.78 -13.75
C ALA A 220 -9.28 20.45 -12.31
N PRO A 221 -9.93 21.39 -11.59
CA PRO A 221 -10.63 21.02 -10.38
C PRO A 221 -11.60 19.91 -10.78
N ILE A 222 -11.44 18.72 -10.20
CA ILE A 222 -12.42 17.66 -10.36
C ILE A 222 -13.75 18.30 -9.92
N ASP A 223 -14.65 18.58 -10.86
CA ASP A 223 -15.94 19.26 -10.63
C ASP A 223 -16.94 18.40 -9.81
N LEU A 224 -16.46 17.29 -9.26
CA LEU A 224 -17.12 16.59 -8.17
C LEU A 224 -16.55 17.17 -6.87
N PRO A 225 -17.38 17.63 -5.92
CA PRO A 225 -16.87 17.95 -4.59
C PRO A 225 -16.08 16.73 -4.12
N VAL A 226 -14.76 16.88 -4.04
CA VAL A 226 -13.87 15.84 -3.54
C VAL A 226 -14.31 15.68 -2.10
N LYS A 227 -15.11 14.63 -1.85
CA LYS A 227 -15.40 14.23 -0.49
C LYS A 227 -14.05 13.97 0.18
N PRO A 228 -13.87 14.31 1.46
CA PRO A 228 -12.76 13.76 2.23
C PRO A 228 -12.72 12.26 1.96
N ASP A 229 -11.54 11.71 1.70
CA ASP A 229 -11.44 10.30 1.38
C ASP A 229 -11.82 9.53 2.65
N GLU A 230 -12.97 8.84 2.66
CA GLU A 230 -13.44 8.05 3.83
C GLU A 230 -12.52 6.84 4.14
N GLY A 231 -11.39 6.71 3.43
CA GLY A 231 -10.39 5.67 3.58
C GLY A 231 -9.38 5.94 4.70
N ILE A 232 -8.69 4.87 5.09
CA ILE A 232 -7.65 4.87 6.11
C ILE A 232 -6.37 4.34 5.46
N LEU A 233 -5.29 5.12 5.41
CA LEU A 233 -4.00 4.68 4.87
C LEU A 233 -2.95 4.56 5.96
N LEU A 234 -2.38 3.37 6.07
CA LEU A 234 -1.22 3.03 6.88
C LEU A 234 -0.04 2.82 5.93
N SER A 235 0.89 3.78 5.89
CA SER A 235 2.09 3.73 5.05
C SER A 235 3.29 3.23 5.85
N GLY A 236 4.12 2.36 5.27
CA GLY A 236 5.30 1.79 5.93
C GLY A 236 6.47 2.74 6.13
N CYS A 237 6.47 3.89 5.45
CA CYS A 237 7.46 4.93 5.65
C CYS A 237 6.86 6.32 5.41
N GLN A 238 7.59 7.34 5.85
CA GLN A 238 7.34 8.71 5.43
C GLN A 238 7.65 8.89 3.96
N ALA A 239 7.13 9.96 3.35
CA ALA A 239 7.35 10.27 1.95
C ALA A 239 8.86 10.24 1.59
N GLU A 240 9.71 10.79 2.48
CA GLU A 240 11.16 10.90 2.29
C GLU A 240 11.99 9.73 2.87
N GLU A 241 11.36 8.68 3.39
CA GLU A 241 12.03 7.53 3.99
C GLU A 241 11.91 6.25 3.16
N THR A 242 12.71 5.24 3.50
CA THR A 242 12.76 3.94 2.80
C THR A 242 12.19 2.83 3.68
N SER A 243 11.20 2.08 3.18
CA SER A 243 10.75 0.80 3.76
C SER A 243 11.74 -0.34 3.44
N ALA A 244 11.93 -1.25 4.39
CA ALA A 244 12.93 -2.32 4.35
C ALA A 244 12.34 -3.72 4.10
N ASP A 245 12.92 -4.45 3.14
CA ASP A 245 12.80 -5.90 3.02
C ASP A 245 13.96 -6.59 3.75
N MET A 246 13.62 -7.45 4.71
CA MET A 246 14.59 -8.17 5.52
C MET A 246 14.78 -9.59 5.00
N SER A 247 16.03 -9.97 4.80
CA SER A 247 16.43 -11.35 4.54
C SER A 247 17.39 -11.81 5.63
N PRO A 248 16.88 -12.40 6.74
CA PRO A 248 17.75 -12.89 7.81
C PRO A 248 18.73 -13.92 7.24
N SER A 249 20.04 -13.70 7.43
CA SER A 249 21.01 -14.72 7.04
C SER A 249 20.81 -15.96 7.91
N ALA A 250 20.97 -17.15 7.31
CA ALA A 250 20.84 -18.44 8.00
C ALA A 250 21.81 -18.63 9.19
N ALA A 251 22.70 -17.67 9.46
CA ALA A 251 23.74 -17.75 10.49
C ALA A 251 23.38 -17.04 11.81
N ALA A 252 22.39 -16.13 11.85
CA ALA A 252 22.16 -15.26 13.02
C ALA A 252 21.04 -15.72 13.97
N ALA A 253 20.22 -16.68 13.57
CA ALA A 253 19.24 -17.32 14.43
C ALA A 253 19.26 -18.81 14.11
N GLY A 254 19.20 -19.69 15.11
CA GLY A 254 19.25 -21.16 14.97
C GLY A 254 18.05 -21.78 14.25
N GLY A 255 17.68 -21.24 13.09
CA GLY A 255 16.62 -21.64 12.17
C GLY A 255 16.62 -20.65 11.00
N ALA A 256 16.42 -21.15 9.78
CA ALA A 256 16.32 -20.32 8.58
C ALA A 256 15.18 -19.30 8.73
N GLY A 257 15.49 -18.06 9.09
CA GLY A 257 14.51 -16.99 9.20
C GLY A 257 13.92 -16.68 7.83
N LYS A 258 12.59 -16.71 7.71
CA LYS A 258 11.92 -16.30 6.46
C LYS A 258 12.07 -14.80 6.27
N ALA A 259 12.23 -14.35 5.03
CA ALA A 259 12.26 -12.93 4.70
C ALA A 259 10.89 -12.26 4.98
N TYR A 260 10.90 -10.97 5.35
CA TYR A 260 9.69 -10.22 5.70
C TYR A 260 9.85 -8.71 5.44
N GLY A 261 8.74 -8.02 5.22
CA GLY A 261 8.67 -6.55 5.22
C GLY A 261 8.63 -6.03 6.64
N ALA A 262 9.50 -5.06 6.95
CA ALA A 262 9.67 -4.58 8.31
C ALA A 262 8.36 -4.01 8.88
N PHE A 263 7.58 -3.24 8.09
CA PHE A 263 6.33 -2.65 8.57
C PHE A 263 5.22 -3.69 8.73
N SER A 264 5.02 -4.56 7.73
CA SER A 264 4.03 -5.64 7.78
C SER A 264 4.28 -6.55 8.98
N ASN A 265 5.53 -6.94 9.20
CA ASN A 265 5.93 -7.74 10.37
C ASN A 265 5.69 -7.00 11.69
N ALA A 266 6.01 -5.70 11.77
CA ALA A 266 5.75 -4.91 12.96
C ALA A 266 4.25 -4.85 13.29
N VAL A 267 3.38 -4.63 12.30
CA VAL A 267 1.92 -4.68 12.47
C VAL A 267 1.48 -6.07 12.95
N GLN A 268 2.01 -7.16 12.37
CA GLN A 268 1.68 -8.51 12.81
C GLN A 268 2.09 -8.79 14.27
N ILE A 269 3.26 -8.30 14.70
CA ILE A 269 3.72 -8.39 16.10
C ILE A 269 2.76 -7.65 17.03
N VAL A 270 2.45 -6.38 16.72
CA VAL A 270 1.51 -5.57 17.49
C VAL A 270 0.16 -6.27 17.63
N LEU A 271 -0.34 -6.81 16.52
CA LEU A 271 -1.61 -7.51 16.51
C LEU A 271 -1.53 -8.78 17.38
N ARG A 272 -0.48 -9.59 17.25
CA ARG A 272 -0.31 -10.81 18.05
C ARG A 272 -0.22 -10.54 19.55
N GLU A 273 0.55 -9.54 19.96
CA GLU A 273 0.77 -9.18 21.37
C GLU A 273 -0.48 -8.57 22.03
N ASN A 274 -1.38 -8.02 21.22
CA ASN A 274 -2.63 -7.40 21.69
C ASN A 274 -3.87 -8.22 21.31
N ALA A 275 -3.77 -9.54 21.18
CA ALA A 275 -4.85 -10.40 20.69
C ALA A 275 -6.21 -10.21 21.42
N GLY A 276 -6.20 -9.87 22.71
CA GLY A 276 -7.40 -9.62 23.52
C GLY A 276 -7.94 -8.19 23.51
N ARG A 277 -7.30 -7.26 22.80
CA ARG A 277 -7.68 -5.83 22.77
C ARG A 277 -8.17 -5.42 21.38
N ARG A 278 -9.13 -4.49 21.35
CA ARG A 278 -9.47 -3.72 20.15
C ARG A 278 -8.58 -2.49 20.13
N LEU A 279 -7.63 -2.46 19.20
CA LEU A 279 -6.75 -1.31 18.99
C LEU A 279 -7.39 -0.37 17.99
N SER A 280 -7.21 0.94 18.19
CA SER A 280 -7.48 1.96 17.18
C SER A 280 -6.45 1.95 16.05
N ASN A 281 -6.77 2.57 14.91
CA ASN A 281 -5.80 2.75 13.82
C ASN A 281 -4.54 3.49 14.29
N ARG A 282 -4.71 4.52 15.13
CA ARG A 282 -3.63 5.28 15.78
C ARG A 282 -2.74 4.39 16.66
N GLU A 283 -3.34 3.57 17.52
CA GLU A 283 -2.59 2.65 18.39
C GLU A 283 -1.79 1.61 17.60
N VAL A 284 -2.36 1.06 16.51
CA VAL A 284 -1.66 0.09 15.66
C VAL A 284 -0.38 0.71 15.08
N VAL A 285 -0.47 1.90 14.49
CA VAL A 285 0.69 2.57 13.88
C VAL A 285 1.70 3.04 14.93
N ALA A 286 1.25 3.58 16.06
CA ALA A 286 2.13 4.00 17.15
C ALA A 286 2.90 2.81 17.75
N ALA A 287 2.22 1.69 17.99
CA ALA A 287 2.87 0.47 18.47
C ALA A 287 3.80 -0.13 17.41
N ALA A 288 3.46 -0.08 16.12
CA ALA A 288 4.33 -0.54 15.05
C ALA A 288 5.63 0.28 14.98
N ARG A 289 5.56 1.61 15.13
CA ARG A 289 6.75 2.48 15.28
C ARG A 289 7.63 2.05 16.46
N ALA A 290 7.02 1.73 17.60
CA ALA A 290 7.76 1.28 18.78
C ALA A 290 8.48 -0.06 18.53
N VAL A 291 7.80 -1.02 17.88
CA VAL A 291 8.39 -2.31 17.48
C VAL A 291 9.56 -2.10 16.53
N LEU A 292 9.41 -1.26 15.51
CA LEU A 292 10.46 -0.96 14.53
C LEU A 292 11.69 -0.32 15.17
N ARG A 293 11.47 0.67 16.05
CA ARG A 293 12.56 1.32 16.80
C ARG A 293 13.29 0.32 17.69
N ALA A 294 12.57 -0.57 18.38
CA ALA A 294 13.17 -1.60 19.22
C ALA A 294 14.00 -2.62 18.42
N GLN A 295 13.64 -2.85 17.15
CA GLN A 295 14.38 -3.71 16.22
C GLN A 295 15.49 -2.98 15.45
N GLY A 296 15.67 -1.66 15.67
CA GLY A 296 16.73 -0.87 15.05
C GLY A 296 16.42 -0.38 13.63
N PHE A 297 15.16 -0.41 13.19
CA PHE A 297 14.77 0.16 11.89
C PHE A 297 14.65 1.68 11.97
N ALA A 298 15.14 2.36 10.93
CA ALA A 298 15.04 3.82 10.79
C ALA A 298 13.70 4.29 10.18
N GLN A 299 12.86 3.37 9.71
CA GLN A 299 11.60 3.72 9.05
C GLN A 299 10.52 4.14 10.07
N HIS A 300 9.75 5.17 9.74
CA HIS A 300 8.65 5.68 10.53
C HIS A 300 7.32 5.55 9.78
N PRO A 301 6.53 4.49 10.04
CA PRO A 301 5.22 4.34 9.43
C PRO A 301 4.29 5.53 9.70
N CYS A 302 3.47 5.93 8.74
CA CYS A 302 2.53 7.05 8.89
C CYS A 302 1.07 6.58 8.84
N LEU A 303 0.19 7.38 9.44
CA LEU A 303 -1.26 7.20 9.39
C LEU A 303 -1.89 8.44 8.73
N TYR A 304 -2.62 8.22 7.65
CA TYR A 304 -3.37 9.26 6.92
C TYR A 304 -4.85 8.92 6.94
N CYS A 305 -5.63 9.73 7.65
CA CYS A 305 -7.09 9.64 7.74
C CYS A 305 -7.68 10.82 8.52
N SER A 306 -9.01 10.91 8.56
CA SER A 306 -9.75 11.84 9.42
C SER A 306 -9.49 11.57 10.92
N ASP A 307 -9.78 12.57 11.77
CA ASP A 307 -9.63 12.42 13.22
C ASP A 307 -10.51 11.29 13.78
N GLU A 308 -11.73 11.15 13.27
CA GLU A 308 -12.65 10.06 13.62
C GLU A 308 -12.08 8.69 13.25
N ASN A 309 -11.53 8.56 12.04
CA ASN A 309 -10.92 7.33 11.57
C ASN A 309 -9.63 6.98 12.31
N ALA A 310 -8.89 7.97 12.82
CA ALA A 310 -7.66 7.72 13.58
C ALA A 310 -7.94 6.92 14.86
N ASP A 311 -9.01 7.27 15.56
CA ASP A 311 -9.38 6.68 16.84
C ASP A 311 -10.39 5.51 16.67
N ALA A 312 -10.89 5.30 15.45
CA ALA A 312 -11.73 4.16 15.10
C ALA A 312 -10.98 2.81 15.28
N PRO A 313 -11.67 1.76 15.73
CA PRO A 313 -11.10 0.42 15.85
C PRO A 313 -10.54 -0.16 14.54
N PHE A 314 -9.27 -0.57 14.53
CA PHE A 314 -8.59 -1.14 13.36
C PHE A 314 -9.28 -2.42 12.88
N LEU A 315 -9.84 -2.38 11.66
CA LEU A 315 -10.59 -3.47 11.01
C LEU A 315 -11.78 -4.02 11.83
N TRP A 316 -12.25 -3.30 12.83
CA TRP A 316 -13.51 -3.61 13.50
C TRP A 316 -14.61 -2.69 12.95
N ARG A 317 -15.86 -3.14 13.06
CA ARG A 317 -16.97 -2.27 12.67
C ARG A 317 -17.11 -1.13 13.67
N PRO A 318 -17.53 0.06 13.23
CA PRO A 318 -18.07 1.06 14.14
C PRO A 318 -19.21 0.42 14.94
N GLU A 319 -19.24 0.60 16.25
CA GLU A 319 -20.43 0.23 17.01
C GLU A 319 -21.57 1.17 16.58
N PRO A 320 -22.82 0.68 16.43
CA PRO A 320 -23.94 1.57 16.16
C PRO A 320 -23.97 2.63 17.26
N ALA A 321 -24.09 3.90 16.87
CA ALA A 321 -24.31 4.96 17.84
C ALA A 321 -25.55 4.60 18.67
N GLU A 322 -25.42 4.60 20.00
CA GLU A 322 -26.58 4.48 20.89
C GLU A 322 -27.52 5.66 20.55
N GLU A 323 -28.71 5.34 20.04
CA GLU A 323 -29.81 6.30 19.84
C GLU A 323 -30.38 6.81 21.17
#